data_AF-A0A7X6TF43-F1
#
_entry.id   AF-A0A7X6TF43-F1
#
_cell.length_a   1.000
_cell.length_b   1.000
_cell.length_c   1.000
_cell.angle_alpha   90.00
_cell.angle_beta   90.00
_cell.angle_gamma   90.00
#
_symmetry.space_group_name_H-M   'P 1'
#
loop_
_entity.id
_entity.type
_entity.pdbx_description
1 polymer ?
#
loop_
_entity_poly.entity_id
_entity_poly.type
_entity_poly.pdbx_seq_one_letter_code
_entity_poly.pdbx_strand_id
1 'polypeptide(L)'
;MKKVISFLLFLSLFACGRYKSSIPESPVFMRRNLNTINCLFPGDYYYITEPQTASDRLGYGGLLLVRGFDDQYYAYDLACPVECRTDVRVGQPSEVLEVVCPQCGESYQLGFGLGTPST
;
A
#
# COMPACT_ATOMS: atom_id res chain seq x y z
N MET A 1 1.90 43.34 18.80
CA MET A 1 0.93 42.22 18.85
C MET A 1 0.21 42.02 17.52
N LYS A 2 -0.59 42.97 17.00
CA LYS A 2 -1.28 42.85 15.69
C LYS A 2 -0.37 42.53 14.49
N LYS A 3 0.83 43.14 14.42
CA LYS A 3 1.81 42.88 13.34
C LYS A 3 2.42 41.47 13.38
N VAL A 4 2.55 40.88 14.57
CA VAL A 4 3.10 39.52 14.76
C VAL A 4 2.04 38.49 14.40
N ILE A 5 0.78 38.72 14.78
CA ILE A 5 -0.36 37.87 14.41
C ILE A 5 -0.55 37.87 12.89
N SER A 6 -0.45 39.03 12.23
CA SER A 6 -0.53 39.15 10.77
C SER A 6 0.59 38.38 10.06
N PHE A 7 1.82 38.43 10.59
CA PHE A 7 2.96 37.70 10.04
C PHE A 7 2.83 36.19 10.19
N LEU A 8 2.35 35.71 11.34
CA LEU A 8 2.07 34.29 11.59
C LEU A 8 0.95 33.75 10.68
N LEU A 9 -0.07 34.57 10.39
CA LEU A 9 -1.14 34.23 9.45
C LEU A 9 -0.65 34.13 8.00
N PHE A 10 0.45 34.79 7.65
CA PHE A 10 1.04 34.76 6.32
C PHE A 10 1.95 33.53 6.12
N LEU A 11 2.62 33.06 7.19
CA LEU A 11 3.45 31.85 7.15
C LEU A 11 2.62 30.56 6.96
N SER A 12 1.38 30.51 7.44
CA SER A 12 0.52 29.33 7.29
C SER A 12 0.10 29.05 5.85
N LEU A 13 0.19 30.03 4.95
CA LEU A 13 -0.14 29.87 3.52
C LEU A 13 0.93 29.07 2.74
N PHE A 14 2.12 28.89 3.30
CA PHE A 14 3.22 28.15 2.66
C PHE A 14 3.45 26.74 3.26
N ALA A 15 2.59 26.29 4.17
CA ALA A 15 2.77 25.02 4.89
C ALA A 15 2.41 23.75 4.08
N CYS A 16 2.13 23.87 2.78
CA CYS A 16 1.70 22.73 1.97
C CYS A 16 2.91 21.88 1.53
N GLY A 17 3.35 20.98 2.41
CA GLY A 17 4.27 19.91 2.05
C GLY A 17 3.54 18.84 1.21
N ARG A 18 4.08 18.47 0.06
CA ARG A 18 3.57 17.31 -0.69
C ARG A 18 4.12 16.05 -0.03
N TYR A 19 3.24 15.15 0.40
CA TYR A 19 3.66 13.81 0.80
C TYR A 19 4.38 13.15 -0.38
N LYS A 20 5.57 12.61 -0.13
CA LYS A 20 6.34 11.84 -1.10
C LYS A 20 6.47 10.43 -0.56
N SER A 21 5.96 9.46 -1.31
CA SER A 21 6.11 8.04 -0.97
C SER A 21 7.59 7.69 -0.82
N SER A 22 7.90 6.84 0.16
CA SER A 22 9.23 6.23 0.26
C SER A 22 9.46 5.22 -0.87
N ILE A 23 8.40 4.54 -1.32
CA ILE A 23 8.44 3.61 -2.45
C ILE A 23 8.64 4.39 -3.77
N PRO A 24 9.63 4.04 -4.60
CA PRO A 24 9.82 4.65 -5.90
C PRO A 24 8.63 4.41 -6.84
N GLU A 25 8.39 5.37 -7.73
CA GLU A 25 7.41 5.20 -8.83
C GLU A 25 7.80 3.99 -9.68
N SER A 26 6.88 3.03 -9.80
CA SER A 26 7.05 1.81 -10.59
C SER A 26 5.77 1.52 -11.37
N PRO A 27 5.86 1.05 -12.63
CA PRO A 27 4.65 0.78 -13.41
C PRO A 27 3.81 -0.34 -12.78
N VAL A 28 2.50 -0.14 -12.79
CA VAL A 28 1.51 -1.11 -12.32
C VAL A 28 0.48 -1.33 -13.43
N PHE A 29 0.38 -2.57 -13.89
CA PHE A 29 -0.59 -3.00 -14.88
C PHE A 29 -0.75 -4.51 -14.78
N MET A 30 -1.97 -4.97 -14.53
CA MET A 30 -2.25 -6.39 -14.44
C MET A 30 -3.73 -6.63 -14.74
N ARG A 31 -4.02 -7.75 -15.40
CA ARG A 31 -5.38 -8.22 -15.62
C ARG A 31 -5.47 -9.68 -15.19
N ARG A 32 -6.40 -9.99 -14.30
CA ARG A 32 -6.67 -11.36 -13.82
C ARG A 32 -8.15 -11.65 -13.75
N ASN A 33 -8.49 -12.91 -13.97
CA ASN A 33 -9.83 -13.43 -13.68
C ASN A 33 -9.86 -13.82 -12.20
N LEU A 34 -10.72 -13.15 -11.44
CA LEU A 34 -10.83 -13.31 -9.98
C LEU A 34 -11.23 -14.75 -9.60
N ASN A 35 -12.01 -15.44 -10.44
CA ASN A 35 -12.39 -16.84 -10.22
C ASN A 35 -11.21 -17.81 -10.33
N THR A 36 -10.18 -17.47 -11.13
CA THR A 36 -9.01 -18.34 -11.32
C THR A 36 -8.06 -18.27 -10.14
N ILE A 37 -8.02 -17.12 -9.46
CA ILE A 37 -7.12 -16.87 -8.32
C ILE A 37 -7.80 -17.08 -6.97
N ASN A 38 -9.08 -17.50 -6.96
CA ASN A 38 -9.89 -17.74 -5.76
C ASN A 38 -9.87 -16.57 -4.76
N CYS A 39 -9.93 -15.33 -5.27
CA CYS A 39 -10.06 -14.13 -4.46
C CYS A 39 -11.46 -13.57 -4.65
N LEU A 40 -12.43 -14.12 -3.93
CA LEU A 40 -13.86 -13.91 -4.18
C LEU A 40 -14.63 -13.41 -2.95
N PHE A 41 -14.22 -13.83 -1.75
CA PHE A 41 -14.88 -13.52 -0.50
C PHE A 41 -14.09 -12.49 0.32
N PRO A 42 -14.77 -11.61 1.08
CA PRO A 42 -14.11 -10.71 2.02
C PRO A 42 -13.10 -11.44 2.91
N GLY A 43 -11.87 -10.95 2.97
CA GLY A 43 -10.74 -11.62 3.64
C GLY A 43 -9.82 -12.40 2.71
N ASP A 44 -10.25 -12.71 1.48
CA ASP A 44 -9.38 -13.38 0.51
C ASP A 44 -8.26 -12.47 0.03
N TYR A 45 -7.11 -13.06 -0.29
CA TYR A 45 -5.97 -12.35 -0.85
C TYR A 45 -5.17 -13.21 -1.83
N TYR A 46 -4.38 -12.58 -2.69
CA TYR A 46 -3.56 -13.25 -3.69
C TYR A 46 -2.25 -12.50 -3.96
N TYR A 47 -1.12 -13.22 -3.86
CA TYR A 47 0.23 -12.70 -4.05
C TYR A 47 0.71 -12.85 -5.50
N ILE A 48 1.33 -11.82 -6.03
CA ILE A 48 1.91 -11.82 -7.37
C ILE A 48 3.29 -11.19 -7.32
N THR A 49 4.30 -12.04 -7.28
CA THR A 49 5.71 -11.62 -7.19
C THR A 49 6.46 -11.76 -8.51
N GLU A 50 5.85 -12.39 -9.50
CA GLU A 50 6.42 -12.64 -10.83
C GLU A 50 5.36 -12.38 -11.93
N PRO A 51 5.75 -11.76 -13.05
CA PRO A 51 4.85 -11.52 -14.16
C PRO A 51 4.47 -12.85 -14.82
N GLN A 52 3.18 -13.08 -15.04
CA GLN A 52 2.67 -14.27 -15.74
C GLN A 52 2.40 -13.98 -17.23
N THR A 53 2.32 -12.70 -17.59
CA THR A 53 2.18 -12.23 -18.97
C THR A 53 3.23 -11.17 -19.29
N ALA A 54 3.56 -11.01 -20.58
CA ALA A 54 4.52 -10.00 -21.03
C ALA A 54 4.07 -8.55 -20.73
N SER A 55 2.76 -8.33 -20.59
CA SER A 55 2.20 -7.02 -20.26
C SER A 55 2.19 -6.71 -18.77
N ASP A 56 2.36 -7.71 -17.89
CA ASP A 56 2.26 -7.47 -16.46
C ASP A 56 3.35 -6.50 -15.97
N ARG A 57 2.96 -5.59 -15.10
CA ARG A 57 3.82 -4.65 -14.38
C ARG A 57 3.37 -4.68 -12.92
N LEU A 58 4.28 -5.03 -12.01
CA LEU A 58 3.94 -5.45 -10.65
C LEU A 58 4.36 -4.45 -9.57
N GLY A 59 4.60 -3.19 -9.92
CA GLY A 59 5.11 -2.22 -8.96
C GLY A 59 6.55 -2.52 -8.56
N TYR A 60 6.93 -2.11 -7.36
CA TYR A 60 8.30 -2.14 -6.85
C TYR A 60 8.64 -3.49 -6.20
N GLY A 61 7.78 -3.98 -5.30
CA GLY A 61 7.98 -5.26 -4.61
C GLY A 61 7.18 -6.43 -5.19
N GLY A 62 6.23 -6.18 -6.08
CA GLY A 62 5.17 -7.13 -6.44
C GLY A 62 3.81 -6.63 -5.98
N LEU A 63 2.73 -7.39 -6.24
CA LEU A 63 1.37 -6.99 -5.91
C LEU A 63 0.69 -7.97 -4.94
N LEU A 64 -0.02 -7.42 -3.97
CA LEU A 64 -0.97 -8.12 -3.11
C LEU A 64 -2.38 -7.65 -3.45
N LEU A 65 -3.19 -8.54 -4.03
CA LEU A 65 -4.61 -8.30 -4.23
C LEU A 65 -5.36 -8.75 -2.98
N VAL A 66 -6.30 -7.93 -2.50
CA VAL A 66 -7.14 -8.21 -1.32
C VAL A 66 -8.60 -7.97 -1.67
N ARG A 67 -9.48 -8.87 -1.23
CA ARG A 67 -10.92 -8.63 -1.16
C ARG A 67 -11.23 -8.02 0.23
N GLY A 68 -11.44 -6.71 0.26
CA GLY A 68 -11.68 -5.96 1.49
C GLY A 68 -12.96 -6.37 2.22
N PHE A 69 -13.07 -5.98 3.48
CA PHE A 69 -14.25 -6.24 4.31
C PHE A 69 -15.49 -5.45 3.87
N ASP A 70 -15.28 -4.41 3.07
CA ASP A 70 -16.31 -3.60 2.42
C ASP A 70 -16.69 -4.13 1.03
N ASP A 71 -16.30 -5.37 0.71
CA ASP A 71 -16.61 -6.05 -0.54
C ASP A 71 -16.07 -5.29 -1.77
N GLN A 72 -14.94 -4.57 -1.61
CA GLN A 72 -14.16 -3.96 -2.68
C GLN A 72 -12.86 -4.73 -2.93
N TYR A 73 -12.23 -4.53 -4.09
CA TYR A 73 -10.90 -5.08 -4.39
C TYR A 73 -9.83 -4.00 -4.22
N TYR A 74 -8.78 -4.35 -3.50
CA TYR A 74 -7.63 -3.48 -3.26
C TYR A 74 -6.35 -4.14 -3.73
N ALA A 75 -5.44 -3.34 -4.26
CA ALA A 75 -4.11 -3.79 -4.66
C ALA A 75 -3.06 -2.97 -3.92
N TYR A 76 -2.09 -3.66 -3.33
CA TYR A 76 -0.99 -3.06 -2.59
C TYR A 76 0.34 -3.46 -3.21
N ASP A 77 1.32 -2.57 -3.14
CA ASP A 77 2.71 -2.95 -3.37
C ASP A 77 3.17 -3.84 -2.22
N LEU A 78 3.87 -4.93 -2.52
CA LEU A 78 4.39 -5.84 -1.51
C LEU A 78 5.59 -5.29 -0.75
N ALA A 79 6.30 -4.30 -1.30
CA ALA A 79 7.48 -3.75 -0.66
C ALA A 79 7.13 -3.05 0.65
N CYS A 80 7.90 -3.32 1.70
CA CYS A 80 7.77 -2.59 2.95
C CYS A 80 8.18 -1.11 2.77
N PRO A 81 7.30 -0.14 3.07
CA PRO A 81 7.62 1.29 2.97
C PRO A 81 8.80 1.77 3.83
N VAL A 82 9.08 1.11 4.96
CA VAL A 82 10.19 1.49 5.85
C VAL A 82 11.53 1.00 5.29
N GLU A 83 11.58 -0.22 4.80
CA GLU A 83 12.80 -0.82 4.24
C GLU A 83 13.09 -0.30 2.83
N CYS A 84 12.04 0.05 2.07
CA CYS A 84 12.13 0.57 0.71
C CYS A 84 12.99 -0.31 -0.22
N ARG A 85 12.80 -1.62 -0.14
CA ARG A 85 13.57 -2.62 -0.89
C ARG A 85 12.65 -3.55 -1.67
N THR A 86 13.02 -3.86 -2.91
CA THR A 86 12.22 -4.73 -3.80
C THR A 86 12.14 -6.18 -3.27
N ASP A 87 13.15 -6.62 -2.53
CA ASP A 87 13.27 -7.97 -1.97
C ASP A 87 12.71 -8.10 -0.54
N VAL A 88 12.39 -6.97 0.11
CA VAL A 88 11.79 -6.96 1.45
C VAL A 88 10.29 -6.72 1.35
N ARG A 89 9.55 -7.82 1.44
CA ARG A 89 8.10 -7.84 1.30
C ARG A 89 7.40 -7.99 2.63
N VAL A 90 6.21 -7.40 2.77
CA VAL A 90 5.32 -7.67 3.91
C VAL A 90 4.93 -9.14 3.96
N GLY A 91 4.67 -9.65 5.16
CA GLY A 91 4.27 -11.04 5.40
C GLY A 91 2.86 -11.36 4.90
N GLN A 92 2.40 -12.57 5.23
CA GLN A 92 1.04 -13.05 4.95
C GLN A 92 0.01 -12.25 5.75
N PRO A 93 -1.19 -11.92 5.21
CA PRO A 93 -2.21 -11.21 5.95
C PRO A 93 -2.83 -12.15 6.98
N SER A 94 -3.08 -11.62 8.16
CA SER A 94 -3.86 -12.29 9.20
C SER A 94 -5.35 -12.36 8.83
N GLU A 95 -6.16 -13.03 9.65
CA GLU A 95 -7.61 -13.10 9.48
C GLU A 95 -8.31 -11.73 9.50
N VAL A 96 -7.67 -10.73 10.12
CA VAL A 96 -8.16 -9.35 10.17
C VAL A 96 -7.57 -8.48 9.06
N LEU A 97 -6.92 -9.07 8.05
CA LEU A 97 -6.24 -8.38 6.95
C LEU A 97 -5.16 -7.39 7.42
N GLU A 98 -4.46 -7.75 8.49
CA GLU A 98 -3.24 -7.06 8.93
C GLU A 98 -2.00 -7.84 8.44
N VAL A 99 -1.02 -7.13 7.88
CA VAL A 99 0.28 -7.70 7.48
C VAL A 99 1.39 -7.10 8.31
N VAL A 100 2.42 -7.88 8.60
CA VAL A 100 3.61 -7.43 9.34
C VAL A 100 4.85 -7.61 8.46
N CYS A 101 5.71 -6.59 8.40
CA CYS A 101 7.01 -6.73 7.76
C CYS A 101 7.94 -7.59 8.63
N PRO A 102 8.50 -8.70 8.11
CA PRO A 102 9.36 -9.58 8.91
C PRO A 102 10.74 -8.97 9.21
N GLN A 103 11.12 -7.86 8.59
CA GLN A 103 12.42 -7.19 8.79
C GLN A 103 12.34 -6.08 9.84
N CYS A 104 11.43 -5.11 9.65
CA CYS A 104 11.31 -3.97 10.57
C CYS A 104 10.20 -4.12 11.63
N GLY A 105 9.28 -5.08 11.48
CA GLY A 105 8.18 -5.31 12.41
C GLY A 105 6.97 -4.38 12.25
N GLU A 106 7.03 -3.40 11.34
CA GLU A 106 5.89 -2.52 11.05
C GLU A 106 4.69 -3.31 10.53
N SER A 107 3.49 -2.96 11.01
CA SER A 107 2.24 -3.57 10.57
C SER A 107 1.37 -2.61 9.77
N TYR A 108 0.57 -3.17 8.86
CA TYR A 108 -0.30 -2.41 7.95
C TYR A 108 -1.68 -3.06 7.87
N GLN A 109 -2.72 -2.22 7.93
CA GLN A 109 -4.11 -2.65 7.81
C GLN A 109 -4.62 -2.55 6.37
N LEU A 110 -5.06 -3.68 5.81
CA LEU A 110 -5.45 -3.80 4.39
C LEU A 110 -6.96 -3.87 4.16
N GLY A 111 -7.75 -4.09 5.21
CA GLY A 111 -9.18 -4.45 5.07
C GLY A 111 -10.09 -3.42 4.40
N PHE A 112 -9.67 -2.14 4.30
CA PHE A 112 -10.49 -1.02 3.82
C PHE A 112 -9.77 -0.11 2.83
N GLY A 113 -8.76 -0.63 2.11
CA GLY A 113 -8.14 0.12 1.01
C GLY A 113 -7.07 1.13 1.41
N LEU A 114 -6.90 1.42 2.70
CA LEU A 114 -5.98 2.48 3.14
C LEU A 114 -4.51 2.05 3.19
N GLY A 115 -4.22 0.80 3.60
CA GLY A 115 -2.83 0.34 3.75
C GLY A 115 -2.04 1.14 4.79
N THR A 116 -2.72 1.74 5.76
CA THR A 116 -2.10 2.59 6.79
C THR A 116 -1.31 1.74 7.78
N PRO A 117 -0.19 2.27 8.30
CA PRO A 117 0.48 1.67 9.46
C PRO A 117 -0.51 1.48 10.61
N SER A 118 -0.46 0.32 11.28
CA SER A 118 -1.28 0.01 12.46
C SER A 118 -0.50 0.09 13.78
N THR A 119 0.82 0.31 13.73
CA THR A 119 1.73 0.51 14.87
C THR A 119 2.23 1.95 15.01
#